data_AF-A0A4Q6EPZ2-F1
#
_entry.id   AF-A0A4Q6EPZ2-F1
#
_cell.length_a   1.000
_cell.length_b   1.000
_cell.length_c   1.000
_cell.angle_alpha   90.00
_cell.angle_beta   90.00
_cell.angle_gamma   90.00
#
_symmetry.space_group_name_H-M   'P 1'
#
loop_
_entity.id
_entity.type
_entity.pdbx_description
1 polymer ?
#
loop_
_entity_poly.entity_id
_entity_poly.type
_entity_poly.pdbx_seq_one_letter_code
_entity_poly.pdbx_strand_id
1 'polypeptide(L)'
;MRFIHTLYFRVLLGTALGILLGLIFPEQAVGMKVLGESFINLVKMIIGPVIFCTIVLGVSGTGDMKKVGRVGGKALLYFEVVSTFALAIGLGVAHLLKPGAGFNIDPATLDASSVKSYAEAAKHGSTLEIITHIIPKTFADSF
;
A
#
# COMPACT_ATOMS: atom_id res chain seq x y z
N MET A 1 4.36 -29.03 21.23
CA MET A 1 3.28 -28.84 20.22
C MET A 1 2.51 -27.51 20.39
N ARG A 2 3.11 -26.41 20.90
CA ARG A 2 2.43 -25.09 21.01
C ARG A 2 2.62 -24.18 19.78
N PHE A 3 3.65 -24.42 18.97
CA PHE A 3 4.00 -23.58 17.81
C PHE A 3 2.99 -23.66 16.63
N ILE A 4 2.40 -24.84 16.38
CA ILE A 4 1.46 -25.06 15.25
C ILE A 4 0.12 -24.32 15.44
N HIS A 5 -0.20 -23.93 16.69
CA HIS A 5 -1.40 -23.15 17.01
C HIS A 5 -1.20 -21.64 16.87
N THR A 6 0.04 -21.17 16.65
CA THR A 6 0.29 -19.73 16.48
C THR A 6 -0.18 -19.27 15.10
N LEU A 7 -0.91 -18.15 15.05
CA LEU A 7 -1.40 -17.57 13.80
C LEU A 7 -0.27 -17.26 12.83
N TYR A 8 0.83 -16.72 13.35
CA TYR A 8 2.02 -16.41 12.57
C TYR A 8 2.55 -17.62 11.79
N PHE A 9 2.70 -18.77 12.47
CA PHE A 9 3.15 -20.01 11.83
C PHE A 9 2.17 -20.48 10.75
N ARG A 10 0.86 -20.35 11.00
CA ARG A 10 -0.18 -20.72 10.02
C ARG A 10 -0.17 -19.83 8.79
N VAL A 11 0.08 -18.52 8.95
CA VAL A 11 0.18 -17.59 7.83
C VAL A 11 1.42 -17.91 6.99
N LEU A 12 2.58 -18.08 7.62
CA LEU A 12 3.81 -18.48 6.90
C LEU A 12 3.63 -19.81 6.16
N LEU A 13 3.04 -20.81 6.82
CA LEU A 13 2.76 -22.10 6.21
C LEU A 13 1.79 -21.94 5.03
N GLY A 14 0.74 -21.13 5.17
CA GLY A 14 -0.19 -20.81 4.09
C GLY A 14 0.47 -20.13 2.90
N THR A 15 1.36 -19.16 3.13
CA THR A 15 2.15 -18.51 2.07
C THR A 15 3.07 -19.49 1.37
N ALA A 16 3.79 -20.34 2.12
CA ALA A 16 4.67 -21.35 1.55
C ALA A 16 3.91 -22.38 0.70
N LEU A 17 2.77 -22.86 1.19
CA LEU A 17 1.90 -23.77 0.45
C LEU A 17 1.29 -23.11 -0.79
N GLY A 18 0.91 -21.84 -0.71
CA GLY A 18 0.42 -21.07 -1.86
C GLY A 18 1.48 -20.93 -2.96
N ILE A 19 2.74 -20.67 -2.58
CA ILE A 19 3.87 -20.62 -3.53
C ILE A 19 4.08 -22.00 -4.17
N LEU A 20 4.11 -23.07 -3.37
CA LEU A 20 4.28 -24.44 -3.87
C LEU A 20 3.16 -24.83 -4.84
N LEU A 21 1.92 -24.49 -4.52
CA LEU A 21 0.76 -24.77 -5.38
C LEU A 21 0.85 -23.99 -6.70
N GLY A 22 1.29 -22.73 -6.66
CA GLY A 22 1.54 -21.92 -7.87
C GLY A 22 2.62 -22.48 -8.80
N LEU A 23 3.64 -23.16 -8.24
CA LEU A 23 4.72 -23.76 -9.02
C LEU A 23 4.34 -25.11 -9.64
N ILE A 24 3.57 -25.93 -8.93
CA ILE A 24 3.25 -27.31 -9.35
C ILE A 24 1.96 -27.35 -10.20
N PHE A 25 0.96 -26.52 -9.87
CA PHE A 25 -0.37 -26.53 -10.49
C PHE A 25 -0.85 -25.09 -10.81
N PRO A 26 -0.25 -24.45 -11.84
CA PRO A 26 -0.50 -23.04 -12.13
C PRO A 26 -1.95 -22.74 -12.53
N GLU A 27 -2.62 -23.64 -13.25
CA GLU A 27 -4.00 -23.44 -13.71
C GLU A 27 -5.00 -23.43 -12.53
N GLN A 28 -4.83 -24.36 -11.59
CA GLN A 28 -5.60 -24.42 -10.36
C GLN A 28 -5.26 -23.23 -9.43
N ALA A 29 -4.01 -22.79 -9.40
CA ALA A 29 -3.58 -21.61 -8.64
C ALA A 29 -4.30 -20.33 -9.08
N VAL A 30 -4.48 -20.15 -10.39
CA VAL A 30 -5.23 -19.00 -10.95
C VAL A 30 -6.69 -19.03 -10.47
N GLY A 31 -7.32 -20.20 -10.43
CA GLY A 31 -8.66 -20.35 -9.86
C GLY A 31 -8.76 -19.95 -8.38
N MET A 32 -7.70 -20.18 -7.60
CA MET A 32 -7.63 -19.76 -6.19
C MET A 32 -7.47 -18.25 -6.00
N LYS A 33 -7.15 -17.48 -7.05
CA LYS A 33 -7.07 -16.01 -6.98
C LYS A 33 -8.35 -15.40 -6.41
N VAL A 34 -9.50 -15.93 -6.80
CA VAL A 34 -10.81 -15.45 -6.32
C VAL A 34 -10.88 -15.47 -4.78
N LEU A 35 -10.35 -16.52 -4.14
CA LEU A 35 -10.31 -16.63 -2.69
C LEU A 35 -9.44 -15.53 -2.05
N GLY A 36 -8.25 -15.30 -2.61
CA GLY A 36 -7.33 -14.26 -2.13
C GLY A 36 -7.90 -12.85 -2.34
N GLU A 37 -8.52 -12.62 -3.49
CA GLU A 37 -9.15 -11.35 -3.82
C GLU A 37 -10.37 -11.07 -2.95
N SER A 38 -11.22 -12.07 -2.71
CA SER A 38 -12.32 -11.98 -1.74
C SER A 38 -11.82 -11.68 -0.33
N PHE A 39 -10.76 -12.33 0.14
CA PHE A 39 -10.17 -12.04 1.45
C PHE A 39 -9.68 -10.58 1.55
N ILE A 40 -8.95 -10.10 0.54
CA ILE A 40 -8.48 -8.71 0.49
C ILE A 40 -9.67 -7.74 0.49
N ASN A 41 -10.73 -8.03 -0.27
CA ASN A 41 -11.92 -7.18 -0.31
C ASN A 41 -12.66 -7.13 1.03
N LEU A 42 -12.74 -8.25 1.75
CA LEU A 42 -13.29 -8.28 3.11
C LEU A 42 -12.46 -7.43 4.09
N VAL A 43 -11.12 -7.52 4.01
CA VAL A 43 -10.24 -6.68 4.83
C VAL A 43 -10.44 -5.21 4.47
N LYS A 44 -10.43 -4.86 3.18
CA LYS A 44 -10.65 -3.48 2.70
C LYS A 44 -11.96 -2.89 3.18
N MET A 45 -13.05 -3.65 3.17
CA MET A 45 -14.36 -3.22 3.67
C MET A 45 -14.32 -2.81 5.15
N ILE A 46 -13.50 -3.49 5.96
CA ILE A 46 -13.39 -3.21 7.40
C ILE A 46 -12.47 -2.01 7.68
N ILE A 47 -11.49 -1.73 6.81
CA ILE A 47 -10.50 -0.65 7.01
C ILE A 47 -11.18 0.71 7.20
N GLY A 48 -12.14 1.09 6.34
CA GLY A 48 -12.81 2.39 6.40
C GLY A 48 -13.45 2.68 7.78
N PRO A 49 -14.41 1.86 8.24
CA PRO A 49 -15.03 2.03 9.55
C PRO A 49 -14.05 1.99 10.72
N VAL A 50 -13.05 1.08 10.67
CA VAL A 50 -12.07 0.93 11.75
C VAL A 50 -11.20 2.18 11.87
N ILE A 51 -10.71 2.72 10.76
CA ILE A 51 -9.89 3.94 10.76
C ILE A 51 -10.70 5.13 11.31
N PHE A 52 -11.93 5.31 10.85
CA PHE A 52 -12.80 6.39 11.32
C PHE A 52 -13.03 6.32 12.83
N CYS A 53 -13.48 5.17 13.34
CA CYS A 53 -13.71 4.97 14.76
C CYS A 53 -12.43 5.18 15.57
N THR A 54 -11.29 4.69 15.08
CA THR A 54 -9.99 4.84 15.77
C THR A 54 -9.57 6.31 15.85
N ILE A 55 -9.72 7.08 14.77
CA ILE A 55 -9.38 8.50 14.75
C ILE A 55 -10.34 9.27 15.66
N VAL A 56 -11.65 9.05 15.56
CA VAL A 56 -12.65 9.74 16.38
C VAL A 56 -12.42 9.49 17.87
N LEU A 57 -12.20 8.23 18.26
CA LEU A 57 -11.91 7.86 19.65
C LEU A 57 -10.56 8.41 20.11
N GLY A 58 -9.55 8.44 19.23
CA GLY A 58 -8.24 9.01 19.55
C GLY A 58 -8.29 10.52 19.78
N VAL A 59 -9.03 11.25 18.95
CA VAL A 59 -9.23 12.71 19.09
C VAL A 59 -10.09 13.03 20.30
N SER A 60 -11.20 12.31 20.51
CA SER A 60 -12.12 12.54 21.64
C SER A 60 -11.51 12.19 22.99
N GLY A 61 -10.70 11.12 23.07
CA GLY A 61 -10.08 10.67 24.31
C GLY A 61 -8.96 11.59 24.84
N THR A 62 -8.38 12.44 24.00
CA THR A 62 -7.25 13.31 24.40
C THR A 62 -7.72 14.58 25.14
N GLY A 63 -8.98 15.00 24.95
CA GLY A 63 -9.59 16.19 25.59
C GLY A 63 -8.97 17.55 25.21
N ASP A 64 -7.82 17.57 24.53
CA ASP A 64 -7.06 18.76 24.16
C ASP A 64 -6.64 18.72 22.69
N MET A 65 -7.30 19.54 21.87
CA MET A 65 -7.07 19.65 20.43
C MET A 65 -5.62 20.09 20.09
N LYS A 66 -4.95 20.84 20.97
CA LYS A 66 -3.55 21.25 20.75
C LYS A 66 -2.60 20.08 20.88
N LYS A 67 -2.88 19.13 21.80
CA LYS A 67 -2.10 17.90 21.93
C LYS A 67 -2.28 17.01 20.71
N VAL A 68 -3.51 16.85 20.22
CA VAL A 68 -3.82 16.10 19.00
C VAL A 68 -3.04 16.67 17.80
N GLY A 69 -3.09 17.99 17.58
CA GLY A 69 -2.34 18.64 16.51
C GLY A 69 -0.82 18.46 16.62
N ARG A 70 -0.27 18.50 17.84
CA ARG A 70 1.17 18.26 18.08
C ARG A 70 1.58 16.81 17.80
N VAL A 71 0.75 15.83 18.18
CA VAL A 71 1.01 14.42 17.90
C VAL A 71 0.89 14.14 16.40
N GLY A 72 -0.13 14.68 15.74
CA GLY A 72 -0.29 14.58 14.29
C GLY A 72 0.89 15.19 13.52
N GLY A 73 1.33 16.39 13.90
CA GLY A 73 2.49 17.03 13.29
C GLY A 73 3.79 16.24 13.48
N LYS A 74 4.02 15.67 14.68
CA LYS A 74 5.15 14.77 14.91
C LYS A 74 5.06 13.49 14.09
N ALA A 75 3.86 12.93 13.91
CA ALA A 75 3.66 11.75 13.09
C ALA A 75 3.91 12.04 11.61
N LEU A 76 3.48 13.19 11.09
CA LEU A 76 3.77 13.62 9.72
C LEU A 76 5.27 13.81 9.49
N LEU A 77 5.95 14.50 10.41
CA LEU A 77 7.40 14.68 10.31
C LEU A 77 8.15 13.35 10.40
N TYR A 78 7.70 12.43 11.26
CA TYR A 78 8.24 11.08 11.33
C TYR A 78 8.01 10.31 10.01
N PHE A 79 6.79 10.37 9.46
CA PHE A 79 6.44 9.70 8.21
C PHE A 79 7.31 10.20 7.05
N GLU A 80 7.46 11.52 6.91
CA GLU A 80 8.26 12.15 5.84
C GLU A 80 9.74 11.78 5.93
N VAL A 81 10.30 11.80 7.13
CA VAL A 81 11.71 11.44 7.34
C VAL A 81 11.92 9.95 7.00
N VAL A 82 11.09 9.06 7.55
CA VAL A 82 11.22 7.62 7.33
C VAL A 82 10.96 7.24 5.87
N SER A 83 9.98 7.85 5.21
CA SER A 83 9.69 7.62 3.79
C SER A 83 10.84 8.11 2.90
N THR A 84 11.43 9.27 3.19
CA THR A 84 12.60 9.78 2.48
C THR A 84 13.80 8.86 2.63
N PHE A 85 14.07 8.35 3.84
CA PHE A 85 15.12 7.35 4.06
C PHE A 85 14.84 6.06 3.30
N ALA A 86 13.60 5.56 3.32
CA ALA A 86 13.21 4.37 2.58
C ALA A 86 13.41 4.55 1.07
N LEU A 87 13.03 5.70 0.51
CA LEU A 87 13.24 6.05 -0.90
C LEU A 87 14.73 6.17 -1.24
N ALA A 88 15.53 6.81 -0.39
CA ALA A 88 16.97 6.95 -0.60
C ALA A 88 17.67 5.58 -0.64
N ILE A 89 17.31 4.68 0.29
CA ILE A 89 17.82 3.31 0.31
C ILE A 89 17.35 2.55 -0.95
N GLY A 90 16.06 2.62 -1.29
CA GLY A 90 15.51 1.96 -2.47
C GLY A 90 16.20 2.40 -3.77
N LEU A 91 16.42 3.71 -3.92
CA LEU A 91 17.14 4.28 -5.06
C LEU A 91 18.62 3.87 -5.06
N GLY A 92 19.28 3.85 -3.90
CA GLY A 92 20.67 3.41 -3.77
C GLY A 92 20.84 1.94 -4.18
N VAL A 93 19.95 1.06 -3.71
CA VAL A 93 19.94 -0.37 -4.07
C VAL A 93 19.64 -0.54 -5.57
N ALA A 94 18.66 0.19 -6.10
CA ALA A 94 18.34 0.15 -7.53
C ALA A 94 19.52 0.63 -8.39
N HIS A 95 20.25 1.66 -7.96
CA HIS A 95 21.41 2.16 -8.67
C HIS A 95 22.60 1.18 -8.63
N LEU A 96 22.75 0.43 -7.54
CA LEU A 96 23.81 -0.56 -7.39
C LEU A 96 23.53 -1.86 -8.14
N LEU A 97 22.32 -2.43 -7.98
CA LEU A 97 21.91 -3.67 -8.62
C LEU A 97 21.56 -3.48 -10.11
N LYS A 98 21.27 -2.25 -10.52
CA LYS A 98 20.84 -1.87 -11.88
C LYS A 98 19.85 -2.89 -12.47
N PRO A 99 18.69 -3.13 -11.82
CA PRO A 99 17.70 -4.06 -12.32
C PRO A 99 17.23 -3.57 -13.69
N GLY A 100 17.63 -4.27 -14.77
CA GLY A 100 17.44 -3.82 -16.15
C GLY A 100 18.72 -3.74 -16.99
N ALA A 101 19.91 -3.70 -16.37
CA ALA A 101 21.16 -3.77 -17.12
C ALA A 101 21.27 -5.13 -17.84
N GLY A 102 21.38 -5.09 -19.17
CA GLY A 102 21.36 -6.28 -20.03
C GLY A 102 20.02 -6.56 -20.73
N PHE A 103 18.97 -5.77 -20.44
CA PHE A 103 17.81 -5.72 -21.33
C PHE A 103 18.20 -4.93 -22.59
N ASN A 104 18.47 -5.61 -23.70
CA ASN A 104 18.64 -5.02 -25.04
C ASN A 104 17.29 -4.52 -25.61
N ILE A 105 16.53 -3.78 -24.81
CA ILE A 105 15.28 -3.17 -25.22
C ILE A 105 15.62 -1.78 -25.77
N ASP A 106 15.35 -1.55 -27.05
CA ASP A 106 15.43 -0.22 -27.65
C ASP A 106 14.23 0.61 -27.17
N PRO A 107 14.44 1.70 -26.40
CA PRO A 107 13.36 2.55 -25.91
C PRO A 107 12.48 3.16 -27.02
N ALA A 108 12.99 3.25 -28.24
CA ALA A 108 12.27 3.79 -29.39
C ALA A 108 11.27 2.79 -30.00
N THR A 109 11.41 1.50 -29.70
CA THR A 109 10.49 0.43 -30.15
C THR A 109 9.40 0.09 -29.14
N LEU A 110 9.47 0.67 -27.93
CA LEU A 110 8.49 0.50 -26.88
C LEU A 110 7.22 1.29 -27.22
N ASP A 111 6.08 0.60 -27.20
CA ASP A 111 4.78 1.24 -27.40
C ASP A 111 4.43 2.14 -26.19
N ALA A 112 4.77 3.42 -26.31
CA ALA A 112 4.47 4.45 -25.32
C ALA A 112 2.95 4.59 -25.05
N SER A 113 2.06 4.07 -25.90
CA SER A 113 0.62 4.11 -25.67
C SER A 113 0.20 3.34 -24.41
N SER A 114 0.88 2.22 -24.11
CA SER A 114 0.65 1.40 -22.92
C SER A 114 1.10 2.06 -21.61
N VAL A 115 1.98 3.06 -21.70
CA VAL A 115 2.55 3.79 -20.55
C VAL A 115 1.87 5.15 -20.33
N LYS A 116 1.17 5.69 -21.34
CA LYS A 116 0.49 6.98 -21.26
C LYS A 116 -0.51 7.08 -20.10
N SER A 117 -1.26 6.02 -19.82
CA SER A 117 -2.22 6.01 -18.69
C SER A 117 -1.50 6.16 -17.34
N TYR A 118 -0.37 5.49 -17.17
CA TYR A 118 0.47 5.60 -15.97
C TYR A 118 1.19 6.94 -15.89
N ALA A 119 1.64 7.48 -17.03
CA ALA A 119 2.28 8.79 -17.10
C ALA A 119 1.33 9.95 -16.80
N GLU A 120 0.08 9.88 -17.27
CA GLU A 120 -0.97 10.85 -16.89
C GLU A 120 -1.37 10.69 -15.42
N ALA A 121 -1.49 9.48 -14.90
CA ALA A 121 -1.76 9.25 -13.47
C ALA A 121 -0.61 9.71 -12.55
N ALA A 122 0.63 9.72 -13.05
CA ALA A 122 1.80 10.23 -12.33
C ALA A 122 1.91 11.76 -12.33
N LYS A 123 1.09 12.48 -13.11
CA LYS A 123 0.96 13.93 -12.96
C LYS A 123 0.25 14.20 -11.65
N HIS A 124 1.02 14.40 -10.58
CA HIS A 124 0.48 14.93 -9.34
C HIS A 124 -0.20 16.26 -9.64
N GLY A 125 -1.51 16.32 -9.34
CA GLY A 125 -2.28 17.55 -9.40
C GLY A 125 -1.60 18.66 -8.60
N SER A 126 -1.94 19.91 -8.89
CA SER A 126 -1.39 21.08 -8.19
C SER A 126 -1.47 20.87 -6.67
N THR A 127 -0.48 21.36 -5.90
CA THR A 127 -0.50 21.27 -4.43
C THR A 127 -1.82 21.78 -3.82
N LEU A 128 -2.45 22.77 -4.47
CA LEU A 128 -3.77 23.28 -4.09
C LEU A 128 -4.90 22.26 -4.29
N GLU A 129 -4.80 21.41 -5.32
CA GLU A 129 -5.76 20.35 -5.61
C GLU A 129 -5.69 19.21 -4.57
N ILE A 130 -4.49 18.92 -4.07
CA ILE A 130 -4.30 17.97 -2.95
C ILE A 130 -4.97 18.48 -1.68
N ILE A 131 -4.78 19.76 -1.34
CA ILE A 131 -5.43 20.38 -0.17
C ILE A 131 -6.95 20.36 -0.34
N THR A 132 -7.45 20.64 -1.54
CA THR A 132 -8.88 20.64 -1.83
C THR A 132 -9.50 19.25 -1.74
N HIS A 133 -8.75 18.18 -2.06
CA HIS A 133 -9.22 16.79 -1.93
C HIS A 133 -9.24 16.25 -0.50
N ILE A 134 -8.56 16.90 0.46
CA ILE A 134 -8.61 16.49 1.87
C ILE A 134 -10.01 16.71 2.47
N ILE A 135 -10.75 17.70 1.96
CA ILE A 135 -12.09 18.02 2.45
C ILE A 135 -13.11 17.35 1.53
N PRO A 136 -13.78 16.27 1.97
CA PRO A 136 -14.75 15.59 1.14
C PRO A 136 -16.00 16.46 0.94
N LYS A 137 -16.61 16.37 -0.24
CA LYS A 137 -17.87 17.05 -0.57
C LYS A 137 -19.07 16.37 0.10
N THR A 138 -18.97 15.08 0.37
CA THR A 138 -20.02 14.24 0.97
C THR A 138 -19.40 13.21 1.91
N PHE A 139 -20.08 12.87 3.01
CA PHE A 139 -19.58 11.89 4.00
C PHE A 139 -19.30 10.50 3.36
N ALA A 140 -20.24 10.00 2.54
CA ALA A 140 -20.10 8.69 1.90
C ALA A 140 -19.04 8.66 0.78
N ASP A 141 -18.73 9.80 0.15
CA ASP A 141 -17.73 9.87 -0.93
C ASP A 141 -16.28 9.71 -0.41
N SER A 142 -16.08 9.77 0.91
CA SER A 142 -14.75 9.71 1.53
C SER A 142 -14.32 8.32 2.02
N PHE A 143 -15.19 7.31 1.88
CA PHE A 143 -15.01 5.94 2.38
C PHE A 143 -14.98 4.89 1.28
#